data_AF-A0A7W1S928-F1
#
_entry.id   AF-A0A7W1S928-F1
#
_cell.length_a   1.000
_cell.length_b   1.000
_cell.length_c   1.000
_cell.angle_alpha   90.00
_cell.angle_beta   90.00
_cell.angle_gamma   90.00
#
_symmetry.space_group_name_H-M   'P 1'
#
loop_
_entity.id
_entity.type
_entity.pdbx_description
1 polymer ?
#
loop_
_entity_poly.entity_id
_entity_poly.type
_entity_poly.pdbx_seq_one_letter_code
_entity_poly.pdbx_strand_id
1 'polypeptide(L)'
;MKTFEEKWTAWIDGQLDEKELADFKGTLPDLKTAEMEKEQALKLGNFLRQELGLPKMENEEFFHHQLRTEMARDLPQPASRENSEPRTSWWSVGRVAWAAVASLALLAICTLFVMQEENVGGQSTYLTQIINARVDPEVSPNAT
;
A
#
# COMPACT_ATOMS: atom_id res chain seq x y z
N MET A 1 -12.95 -40.29 28.83
CA MET A 1 -13.85 -39.15 29.13
C MET A 1 -12.96 -37.99 29.53
N LYS A 2 -13.16 -36.79 28.97
CA LYS A 2 -12.40 -35.59 29.38
C LYS A 2 -12.75 -35.23 30.82
N THR A 3 -11.76 -34.82 31.60
CA THR A 3 -11.96 -34.33 32.97
C THR A 3 -12.67 -32.97 32.96
N PHE A 4 -13.14 -32.50 34.13
CA PHE A 4 -13.72 -31.15 34.23
C PHE A 4 -12.70 -30.07 33.85
N GLU A 5 -11.46 -30.20 34.32
CA GLU A 5 -10.38 -29.23 34.02
C GLU A 5 -10.05 -29.18 32.53
N GLU A 6 -9.99 -30.34 31.88
CA GLU A 6 -9.77 -30.42 30.42
C GLU A 6 -10.92 -29.80 29.62
N LYS A 7 -12.17 -29.98 30.08
CA LYS A 7 -13.32 -29.33 29.44
C LYS A 7 -13.33 -27.83 29.70
N TRP A 8 -12.90 -27.39 30.88
CA TRP A 8 -12.79 -25.99 31.24
C TRP A 8 -11.76 -25.25 30.38
N THR A 9 -10.54 -25.81 30.24
CA THR A 9 -9.52 -25.22 29.36
C THR A 9 -9.95 -25.26 27.89
N ALA A 10 -10.48 -26.38 27.41
CA ALA A 10 -11.04 -26.47 26.05
C ALA A 10 -12.19 -25.47 25.82
N TRP A 11 -12.99 -25.17 26.83
CA TRP A 11 -14.03 -24.14 26.75
C TRP A 11 -13.47 -22.72 26.66
N ILE A 12 -12.43 -22.42 27.44
CA ILE A 12 -11.72 -21.13 27.37
C ILE A 12 -11.09 -20.97 25.98
N ASP A 13 -10.45 -22.02 25.47
CA ASP A 13 -9.74 -22.04 24.19
C ASP A 13 -10.65 -22.18 22.96
N GLY A 14 -11.96 -22.39 23.16
CA GLY A 14 -12.94 -22.52 22.07
C GLY A 14 -12.83 -23.84 21.28
N GLN A 15 -12.27 -24.88 21.88
CA GLN A 15 -12.06 -26.20 21.27
C GLN A 15 -13.15 -27.24 21.62
N LEU A 16 -14.21 -26.84 22.33
CA LEU A 16 -15.36 -27.70 22.56
C LEU A 16 -16.28 -27.69 21.34
N ASP A 17 -16.67 -28.90 20.90
CA ASP A 17 -17.73 -29.06 19.90
C ASP A 17 -19.08 -28.59 20.46
N GLU A 18 -20.04 -28.25 19.59
CA GLU A 18 -21.32 -27.64 19.98
C GLU A 18 -22.10 -28.50 20.99
N LYS A 19 -22.05 -29.82 20.81
CA LYS A 19 -22.67 -30.80 21.72
C LYS A 19 -21.97 -30.85 23.06
N GLU A 20 -20.64 -30.90 23.07
CA GLU A 20 -19.84 -30.94 24.30
C GLU A 20 -19.96 -29.63 25.09
N LEU A 21 -20.10 -28.49 24.39
CA LEU A 21 -20.32 -27.18 24.98
C LEU A 21 -21.66 -27.12 25.72
N ALA A 22 -22.74 -27.62 25.11
CA ALA A 22 -24.06 -27.64 25.72
C ALA A 22 -24.08 -28.51 27.00
N ASP A 23 -23.48 -29.71 26.93
CA ASP A 23 -23.36 -30.62 28.07
C ASP A 23 -22.50 -30.01 29.19
N PHE A 24 -21.40 -29.35 28.83
CA PHE A 24 -20.52 -28.70 29.80
C PHE A 24 -21.21 -27.51 30.49
N LYS A 25 -21.89 -26.65 29.72
CA LYS A 25 -22.66 -25.52 30.27
C LYS A 25 -23.78 -25.99 31.21
N GLY A 26 -24.41 -27.12 30.92
CA GLY A 26 -25.39 -27.74 31.81
C GLY A 26 -24.81 -28.33 33.09
N THR A 27 -23.50 -28.58 33.14
CA THR A 27 -22.78 -29.09 34.32
C THR A 27 -22.32 -27.96 35.25
N LEU A 28 -22.30 -26.71 34.78
CA LEU A 28 -21.84 -25.55 35.55
C LEU A 28 -22.92 -25.10 36.55
N PRO A 29 -22.58 -24.92 37.84
CA PRO A 29 -23.54 -24.51 38.87
C PRO A 29 -24.02 -23.07 38.71
N ASP A 30 -23.15 -22.16 38.23
CA ASP A 30 -23.54 -20.81 37.81
C ASP A 30 -22.80 -20.40 36.54
N LEU A 31 -23.53 -20.40 35.43
CA LEU A 31 -23.00 -20.05 34.12
C LEU A 31 -22.49 -18.61 34.08
N LYS A 32 -23.15 -17.67 34.77
CA LYS A 32 -22.77 -16.26 34.72
C LYS A 32 -21.43 -16.03 35.41
N THR A 33 -21.24 -16.63 36.58
CA THR A 33 -19.95 -16.56 37.27
C THR A 33 -18.84 -17.25 36.47
N ALA A 34 -19.12 -18.41 35.89
CA ALA A 34 -18.16 -19.12 35.04
C ALA A 34 -17.76 -18.31 33.78
N GLU A 35 -18.69 -17.58 33.17
CA GLU A 35 -18.40 -16.70 32.03
C GLU A 35 -17.54 -15.49 32.45
N MET A 36 -17.81 -14.89 33.61
CA MET A 36 -16.95 -13.83 34.15
C MET A 36 -15.53 -14.33 34.45
N GLU A 37 -15.39 -15.53 35.03
CA GLU A 37 -14.10 -16.15 35.28
C GLU A 37 -13.34 -16.44 33.97
N LYS A 38 -14.05 -16.91 32.93
CA LYS A 38 -13.48 -17.07 31.59
C LYS A 38 -12.97 -15.74 31.03
N GLU A 39 -13.75 -14.66 31.13
CA GLU A 39 -13.32 -13.34 30.67
C GLU A 39 -12.07 -12.85 31.42
N GLN A 40 -12.00 -13.07 32.74
CA GLN A 40 -10.83 -12.75 33.54
C GLN A 40 -9.61 -13.58 33.15
N ALA A 41 -9.77 -14.87 32.89
CA ALA A 41 -8.70 -15.74 32.41
C ALA A 41 -8.16 -15.28 31.05
N LEU A 42 -9.04 -14.89 30.12
CA LEU A 42 -8.65 -14.32 28.83
C LEU A 42 -7.92 -12.98 28.99
N LYS A 43 -8.41 -12.11 29.89
CA LYS A 43 -7.76 -10.83 30.22
C LYS A 43 -6.35 -11.04 30.77
N LEU A 44 -6.18 -11.99 31.68
CA LEU A 44 -4.88 -12.36 32.23
C LEU A 44 -3.96 -12.92 31.14
N GLY A 45 -4.45 -13.83 30.30
CA GLY A 45 -3.68 -14.40 29.19
C GLY A 45 -3.21 -13.34 28.20
N ASN A 46 -4.07 -12.38 27.87
CA ASN A 46 -3.73 -11.25 27.00
C ASN A 46 -2.69 -10.33 27.64
N PHE A 47 -2.85 -10.03 28.93
CA PHE A 47 -1.87 -9.25 29.69
C PHE A 47 -0.49 -9.94 29.70
N LEU A 48 -0.44 -11.24 29.99
CA LEU A 48 0.80 -12.01 29.98
C LEU A 48 1.46 -12.03 28.60
N ARG A 49 0.68 -12.17 27.51
CA ARG A 49 1.20 -12.11 26.14
C ARG A 49 1.81 -10.75 25.81
N GLN A 50 1.25 -9.67 26.34
CA GLN A 50 1.77 -8.31 26.15
C GLN A 50 3.07 -8.10 26.95
N GLU A 51 3.08 -8.45 28.23
CA GLU A 51 4.21 -8.21 29.13
C GLU A 51 5.42 -9.11 28.85
N LEU A 52 5.19 -10.38 28.50
CA LEU A 52 6.28 -11.32 28.22
C LEU A 52 7.00 -10.97 26.90
N GLY A 53 6.38 -10.14 26.06
CA GLY A 53 6.85 -9.87 24.70
C GLY A 53 6.80 -11.14 23.87
N LEU A 54 6.08 -11.12 22.74
CA LEU A 54 6.22 -12.22 21.80
C LEU A 54 7.68 -12.21 21.30
N PRO A 55 8.40 -13.35 21.38
CA PRO A 55 9.73 -13.44 20.79
C PRO A 55 9.60 -13.04 19.32
N LYS A 56 10.42 -12.07 18.90
CA LYS A 56 10.49 -11.70 17.49
C LYS A 56 10.83 -12.96 16.70
N MET A 57 9.91 -13.40 15.84
CA MET A 57 10.12 -14.62 15.08
C MET A 57 11.18 -14.32 14.02
N GLU A 58 12.30 -15.05 14.01
CA GLU A 58 13.41 -14.77 13.10
C GLU A 58 13.03 -14.93 11.61
N ASN A 59 11.96 -15.69 11.33
CA ASN A 59 11.51 -16.03 9.97
C ASN A 59 10.02 -15.71 9.73
N GLU A 60 9.52 -14.56 10.23
CA GLU A 60 8.12 -14.16 10.06
C GLU A 60 7.64 -14.27 8.60
N GLU A 61 8.44 -13.83 7.63
CA GLU A 61 8.07 -13.84 6.21
C GLU A 61 7.75 -15.25 5.68
N PHE A 62 8.49 -16.26 6.13
CA PHE A 62 8.29 -17.66 5.73
C PHE A 62 6.95 -18.18 6.27
N PHE A 63 6.67 -17.95 7.56
CA PHE A 63 5.42 -18.38 8.19
C PHE A 63 4.22 -17.63 7.61
N HIS A 64 4.34 -16.33 7.36
CA HIS A 64 3.28 -15.55 6.71
C HIS A 64 2.97 -16.06 5.30
N HIS A 65 4.00 -16.45 4.53
CA HIS A 65 3.80 -17.02 3.20
C HIS A 65 3.04 -18.34 3.28
N GLN A 66 3.45 -19.26 4.16
CA GLN A 66 2.79 -20.55 4.33
C GLN A 66 1.34 -20.39 4.80
N LEU A 67 1.10 -19.55 5.81
CA LEU A 67 -0.24 -19.29 6.32
C LEU A 67 -1.16 -18.68 5.26
N ARG A 68 -0.68 -17.72 4.45
CA ARG A 68 -1.48 -17.19 3.33
C ARG A 68 -1.77 -18.26 2.29
N THR A 69 -0.81 -19.14 2.01
CA THR A 69 -0.98 -20.22 1.04
C THR A 69 -2.03 -21.24 1.51
N GLU A 70 -2.00 -21.60 2.80
CA GLU A 70 -2.96 -22.50 3.43
C GLU A 70 -4.36 -21.87 3.49
N MET A 71 -4.47 -20.62 3.94
CA MET A 71 -5.76 -19.90 3.95
C MET A 71 -6.35 -19.75 2.53
N ALA A 72 -5.52 -19.47 1.53
CA ALA A 72 -5.98 -19.38 0.13
C ALA A 72 -6.44 -20.74 -0.43
N ARG A 73 -5.93 -21.85 0.10
CA ARG A 73 -6.34 -23.21 -0.26
C ARG A 73 -7.68 -23.59 0.38
N ASP A 74 -7.92 -23.13 1.61
CA ASP A 74 -9.12 -23.46 2.38
C ASP A 74 -10.31 -22.52 2.09
N LEU A 75 -10.07 -21.34 1.51
CA LEU A 75 -11.17 -20.48 1.04
C LEU A 75 -11.80 -21.08 -0.23
N PRO A 76 -13.14 -21.23 -0.29
CA PRO A 76 -13.82 -21.54 -1.53
C PRO A 76 -13.53 -20.42 -2.54
N GLN A 77 -12.80 -20.79 -3.59
CA GLN A 77 -12.29 -19.90 -4.63
C GLN A 77 -13.41 -18.99 -5.17
N PRO A 78 -13.39 -17.66 -4.94
CA PRO A 78 -14.22 -16.78 -5.73
C PRO A 78 -13.65 -16.85 -7.15
N ALA A 79 -14.46 -17.35 -8.07
CA ALA A 79 -14.17 -17.26 -9.49
C ALA A 79 -13.82 -15.79 -9.81
N SER A 80 -12.67 -15.61 -10.48
CA SER A 80 -12.22 -14.35 -11.09
C SER A 80 -11.66 -13.27 -10.15
N ARG A 81 -10.32 -13.17 -10.11
CA ARG A 81 -9.64 -11.87 -10.31
C ARG A 81 -8.18 -12.06 -10.72
N GLU A 82 -8.03 -12.31 -12.02
CA GLU A 82 -6.92 -11.82 -12.80
C GLU A 82 -6.83 -10.29 -12.60
N ASN A 83 -5.80 -9.85 -11.86
CA ASN A 83 -5.07 -8.59 -12.01
C ASN A 83 -4.39 -8.24 -10.68
N SER A 84 -3.13 -8.69 -10.58
CA SER A 84 -2.00 -7.87 -10.10
C SER A 84 -2.34 -6.80 -9.05
N GLU A 85 -2.19 -7.15 -7.78
CA GLU A 85 -2.13 -6.17 -6.70
C GLU A 85 -0.89 -5.27 -6.85
N PRO A 86 -1.00 -3.95 -7.08
CA PRO A 86 0.07 -3.04 -6.77
C PRO A 86 -0.03 -2.70 -5.29
N ARG A 87 0.96 -3.21 -4.55
CA ARG A 87 1.51 -2.73 -3.27
C ARG A 87 0.80 -1.49 -2.73
N THR A 88 0.22 -1.66 -1.56
CA THR A 88 -0.41 -0.65 -0.69
C THR A 88 0.51 0.56 -0.47
N SER A 89 0.55 1.48 -1.43
CA SER A 89 1.01 2.84 -1.21
C SER A 89 -0.17 3.58 -0.58
N TRP A 90 0.06 4.16 0.59
CA TRP A 90 -0.93 4.93 1.36
C TRP A 90 -1.39 6.22 0.64
N TRP A 91 -0.91 6.44 -0.58
CA TRP A 91 -1.36 7.48 -1.48
C TRP A 91 -2.45 6.94 -2.40
N SER A 92 -3.67 7.44 -2.24
CA SER A 92 -4.76 7.21 -3.19
C SER A 92 -4.27 7.43 -4.63
N VAL A 93 -4.52 6.49 -5.53
CA VAL A 93 -4.15 6.55 -6.97
C VAL A 93 -4.51 7.92 -7.58
N GLY A 94 -5.63 8.52 -7.15
CA GLY A 94 -6.03 9.86 -7.57
C GLY A 94 -4.99 10.96 -7.26
N ARG A 95 -4.37 10.97 -6.07
CA ARG A 95 -3.35 11.99 -5.72
C ARG A 95 -2.07 11.84 -6.51
N VAL A 96 -1.67 10.59 -6.83
CA VAL A 96 -0.53 10.32 -7.70
C VAL A 96 -0.82 10.79 -9.13
N ALA A 97 -2.02 10.49 -9.64
CA ALA A 97 -2.46 10.96 -10.96
C ALA A 97 -2.49 12.50 -11.02
N TRP A 98 -3.03 13.17 -10.00
CA TRP A 98 -3.03 14.64 -9.91
C TRP A 98 -1.61 15.21 -9.81
N ALA A 99 -0.71 14.59 -9.05
CA ALA A 99 0.68 15.01 -8.96
C ALA A 99 1.41 14.87 -10.31
N ALA A 100 1.15 13.79 -11.05
CA ALA A 100 1.70 13.58 -12.38
C ALA A 100 1.17 14.58 -13.41
N VAL A 101 -0.13 14.89 -13.38
CA VAL A 101 -0.72 15.92 -14.25
C VAL A 101 -0.15 17.29 -13.90
N ALA A 102 -0.01 17.62 -12.62
CA ALA A 102 0.55 18.89 -12.17
C ALA A 102 2.03 19.04 -12.58
N SER A 103 2.84 17.99 -12.43
CA SER A 103 4.25 18.04 -12.85
C SER A 103 4.39 18.17 -14.37
N LEU A 104 3.54 17.49 -15.15
CA LEU A 104 3.54 17.57 -16.61
C LEU A 104 3.07 18.94 -17.11
N ALA A 105 2.07 19.54 -16.47
CA ALA A 105 1.63 20.90 -16.76
C ALA A 105 2.72 21.94 -16.47
N LEU A 106 3.40 21.81 -15.33
CA LEU A 106 4.50 22.72 -14.95
C LEU A 106 5.68 22.61 -15.93
N LEU A 107 6.05 21.38 -16.31
CA LEU A 107 7.06 21.12 -17.33
C LEU A 107 6.69 21.78 -18.67
N ALA A 108 5.45 21.59 -19.13
CA ALA A 108 4.97 22.18 -20.38
C ALA A 108 5.07 23.72 -20.36
N ILE A 109 4.65 24.35 -19.25
CA ILE A 109 4.78 25.81 -19.07
C ILE A 109 6.25 26.22 -19.15
N CYS A 110 7.14 25.56 -18.41
CA CYS A 110 8.58 25.86 -18.47
C CYS A 110 9.14 25.71 -19.89
N THR A 111 8.78 24.65 -20.62
CA THR A 111 9.27 24.44 -21.99
C THR A 111 8.78 25.51 -22.96
N LEU A 112 7.53 25.96 -22.82
CA LEU A 112 6.98 27.03 -23.66
C LEU A 112 7.64 28.38 -23.36
N PHE A 113 7.91 28.68 -22.08
CA PHE A 113 8.64 29.89 -21.69
C PHE A 113 10.07 29.89 -22.23
N VAL A 114 10.81 28.80 -22.06
CA VAL A 114 12.19 28.68 -22.58
C VAL A 114 12.21 28.79 -24.10
N MET A 115 11.28 28.14 -24.81
CA MET A 115 11.20 28.25 -26.26
C MET A 115 10.75 29.64 -26.74
N GLN A 116 9.90 30.35 -26.00
CA GLN A 116 9.56 31.73 -26.32
C GLN A 116 10.77 32.65 -26.16
N GLU A 117 11.59 32.44 -25.13
CA GLU A 117 12.79 33.23 -24.91
C GLU A 117 13.81 33.03 -26.05
N GLU A 118 13.90 31.83 -26.63
CA GLU A 118 14.71 31.60 -27.83
C GLU A 118 14.09 32.15 -29.13
N ASN A 119 12.76 32.27 -29.22
CA ASN A 119 12.06 32.61 -30.48
C ASN A 119 11.81 34.12 -30.65
N VAL A 120 11.84 34.93 -29.58
CA VAL A 120 11.66 36.39 -29.70
C VAL A 120 12.98 37.08 -30.05
N GLY A 121 13.33 37.04 -31.34
CA GLY A 121 13.83 38.23 -32.05
C GLY A 121 15.34 38.45 -32.19
N GLY A 122 16.20 37.57 -31.67
CA GLY A 122 17.65 37.75 -31.76
C GLY A 122 18.31 37.28 -33.08
N GLN A 123 17.91 36.11 -33.59
CA GLN A 123 18.64 35.45 -34.68
C GLN A 123 18.32 35.98 -36.08
N SER A 124 17.08 36.41 -36.34
CA SER A 124 16.67 36.93 -37.67
C SER A 124 17.29 38.29 -37.97
N THR A 125 17.48 39.13 -36.94
CA THR A 125 18.10 40.46 -37.08
C THR A 125 19.59 40.33 -37.45
N TYR A 126 20.32 39.41 -36.82
CA TYR A 126 21.74 39.16 -37.12
C TYR A 126 21.95 38.57 -38.53
N LEU A 127 21.11 37.61 -38.95
CA LEU A 127 21.20 37.04 -40.29
C LEU A 127 20.88 38.08 -41.38
N THR A 128 19.87 38.92 -41.15
CA THR A 128 19.52 39.98 -42.09
C THR A 128 20.64 41.03 -42.17
N GLN A 129 21.30 41.36 -41.06
CA GLN A 129 22.42 42.31 -41.03
C GLN A 129 23.65 41.78 -41.76
N ILE A 130 23.97 40.49 -41.65
CA ILE A 130 25.09 39.86 -42.37
C ILE A 130 24.83 39.79 -43.87
N ILE A 131 23.57 39.54 -44.28
CA ILE A 131 23.18 39.50 -45.69
C ILE A 131 23.19 40.90 -46.30
N ASN A 132 22.64 41.91 -45.62
CA ASN A 132 22.66 43.30 -46.10
C ASN A 132 24.06 43.92 -46.10
N ALA A 133 24.94 43.57 -45.17
CA ALA A 133 26.30 44.10 -45.14
C ALA A 133 27.20 43.59 -46.28
N ARG A 134 26.83 42.49 -46.96
CA ARG A 134 27.58 41.97 -48.12
C ARG A 134 27.11 42.47 -49.47
N VAL A 135 26.00 43.20 -49.53
CA VAL A 135 25.46 43.73 -50.78
C VAL A 135 25.43 45.25 -50.66
N ASP A 136 26.61 45.85 -50.71
CA ASP A 136 26.76 47.22 -51.17
C ASP A 136 27.04 47.16 -52.69
N PRO A 137 26.03 47.39 -53.56
CA PRO A 137 26.20 47.36 -55.00
C PRO A 137 26.81 48.65 -55.58
N GLU A 138 27.17 49.65 -54.76
CA GLU A 138 27.71 50.92 -55.28
C GLU A 138 29.22 50.94 -55.50
N VAL A 139 29.96 49.87 -55.21
CA VAL A 139 31.39 49.78 -55.51
C VAL A 139 31.66 48.75 -56.62
N SER A 140 31.18 49.08 -57.83
CA SER A 140 31.61 48.43 -59.07
C SER A 140 33.06 48.85 -59.39
N PRO A 141 34.02 47.91 -59.56
CA PRO A 141 35.40 48.26 -59.93
C PRO A 141 35.57 48.63 -61.41
N ASN A 142 34.49 48.89 -62.16
CA ASN A 142 34.56 49.16 -63.59
C ASN A 142 33.61 50.28 -64.03
N ALA A 143 33.68 51.44 -63.35
CA ALA A 143 33.22 52.71 -63.90
C ALA A 143 34.44 53.50 -64.36
N THR A 144 34.48 53.81 -65.65
CA THR A 144 35.52 54.57 -66.36
C THR A 144 35.50 56.05 -65.99
#